data_AF-A0A538BAY5-F1
#
_entry.id   AF-A0A538BAY5-F1
#
_cell.length_a   1.000
_cell.length_b   1.000
_cell.length_c   1.000
_cell.angle_alpha   90.00
_cell.angle_beta   90.00
_cell.angle_gamma   90.00
#
_symmetry.space_group_name_H-M   'P 1'
#
loop_
_entity.id
_entity.type
_entity.pdbx_description
1 polymer ?
#
loop_
_entity_poly.entity_id
_entity_poly.type
_entity_poly.pdbx_seq_one_letter_code
_entity_poly.pdbx_strand_id
1 'polypeptide(L)'
;METSMLRPPTFDSVEEERLHRKQRLAAAFRLFSRFGFDEGVAGHITARDPELLDHFWVNPFAMHFGHIKVSDLILVNDKGDVVEGNRPVNTAAFVIHSQVHAARPD
;
A
#
# COMPACT_ATOMS: atom_id res chain seq x y z
N MET A 1 11.99 -20.93 22.30
CA MET A 1 12.07 -20.86 20.83
C MET A 1 11.42 -19.55 20.39
N GLU A 2 12.18 -18.71 19.69
CA GLU A 2 11.84 -17.33 19.30
C GLU A 2 10.58 -17.24 18.43
N THR A 3 9.43 -16.97 19.03
CA THR A 3 8.20 -16.58 18.30
C THR A 3 8.12 -15.09 17.98
N SER A 4 9.10 -14.31 18.43
CA SER A 4 9.17 -12.85 18.22
C SER A 4 9.36 -12.46 16.75
N MET A 5 10.16 -13.22 15.98
CA MET A 5 10.45 -12.91 14.57
C MET A 5 9.25 -13.05 13.63
N LEU A 6 8.18 -13.72 14.04
CA LEU A 6 7.02 -14.00 13.18
C LEU A 6 5.91 -12.95 13.26
N ARG A 7 6.04 -11.96 14.15
CA ARG A 7 5.03 -10.90 14.33
C ARG A 7 5.51 -9.60 13.71
N PRO A 8 4.59 -8.76 13.18
CA PRO A 8 4.93 -7.37 12.90
C PRO A 8 5.55 -6.72 14.13
N PRO A 9 6.57 -5.84 13.96
CA PRO A 9 7.10 -5.08 15.07
C PRO A 9 6.03 -4.15 15.65
N THR A 10 6.18 -3.81 16.93
CA THR A 10 5.44 -2.73 17.59
C THR A 10 6.15 -1.41 17.39
N PHE A 11 5.41 -0.30 17.36
CA PHE A 11 5.94 1.04 17.12
C PHE A 11 5.58 1.97 18.27
N ASP A 12 6.46 2.95 18.53
CA ASP A 12 6.26 3.93 19.61
C ASP A 12 5.39 5.10 19.14
N SER A 13 5.19 5.25 17.82
CA SER A 13 4.35 6.27 17.20
C SER A 13 3.63 5.79 15.94
N VAL A 14 2.54 6.49 15.59
CA VAL A 14 1.77 6.28 14.36
C VAL A 14 2.63 6.57 13.13
N GLU A 15 3.48 7.59 13.18
CA GLU A 15 4.37 7.99 12.10
C GLU A 15 5.39 6.91 11.76
N GLU A 16 5.96 6.26 12.78
CA GLU A 16 6.88 5.13 12.61
C GLU A 16 6.17 3.93 11.98
N GLU A 17 4.97 3.59 12.46
CA GLU A 17 4.18 2.50 11.89
C GLU A 17 3.81 2.78 10.43
N ARG A 18 3.37 4.01 10.13
CA ARG A 18 3.03 4.47 8.78
C ARG A 18 4.23 4.36 7.86
N LEU A 19 5.39 4.85 8.30
CA LEU A 19 6.64 4.74 7.53
C LEU A 19 7.01 3.28 7.28
N HIS A 20 6.89 2.42 8.29
CA HIS A 20 7.16 0.99 8.14
C HIS A 20 6.23 0.34 7.11
N ARG A 21 4.91 0.56 7.22
CA ARG A 21 3.91 0.04 6.26
C ARG A 21 4.21 0.51 4.84
N LYS A 22 4.53 1.80 4.63
CA LYS A 22 4.94 2.34 3.32
C LYS A 22 6.22 1.70 2.79
N GLN A 23 7.22 1.48 3.63
CA GLN A 23 8.46 0.80 3.25
C GLN A 23 8.23 -0.66 2.85
N ARG A 24 7.44 -1.40 3.62
CA ARG A 24 7.07 -2.79 3.29
C ARG A 24 6.27 -2.85 1.99
N LEU A 25 5.35 -1.91 1.77
CA LEU A 25 4.57 -1.81 0.55
C LEU A 25 5.46 -1.56 -0.68
N ALA A 26 6.36 -0.58 -0.63
CA ALA A 26 7.31 -0.33 -1.70
C ALA A 26 8.23 -1.54 -1.97
N ALA A 27 8.66 -2.24 -0.92
CA ALA A 27 9.42 -3.47 -1.05
C ALA A 27 8.60 -4.59 -1.71
N ALA A 28 7.32 -4.75 -1.36
CA ALA A 28 6.43 -5.74 -1.94
C ALA A 28 6.30 -5.56 -3.46
N PHE A 29 6.09 -4.33 -3.94
CA PHE A 29 6.07 -4.06 -5.39
C PHE A 29 7.38 -4.46 -6.07
N ARG A 30 8.52 -4.11 -5.48
CA ARG A 30 9.83 -4.49 -6.05
C ARG A 30 10.06 -5.99 -6.04
N LEU A 31 9.56 -6.71 -5.04
CA LEU A 31 9.59 -8.17 -5.02
C LEU A 31 8.68 -8.75 -6.11
N PHE A 32 7.46 -8.25 -6.27
CA PHE A 32 6.55 -8.66 -7.35
C PHE A 32 7.23 -8.50 -8.72
N SER A 33 7.83 -7.33 -8.97
CA SER A 33 8.57 -7.08 -10.21
C SER A 33 9.77 -8.01 -10.38
N ARG A 34 10.56 -8.21 -9.30
CA ARG A 34 11.70 -9.13 -9.33
C ARG A 34 11.30 -10.58 -9.65
N PHE A 35 10.12 -11.00 -9.22
CA PHE A 35 9.60 -12.35 -9.46
C PHE A 35 8.71 -12.47 -10.71
N GLY A 36 8.54 -11.38 -11.48
CA GLY A 36 7.76 -11.38 -12.72
C GLY A 36 6.24 -11.48 -12.51
N PHE A 37 5.73 -10.93 -11.40
CA PHE A 37 4.29 -10.85 -11.10
C PHE A 37 3.66 -9.53 -11.53
N ASP A 38 4.41 -8.63 -12.16
CA ASP A 38 3.92 -7.41 -12.79
C ASP A 38 3.42 -7.66 -14.22
N GLU A 39 2.29 -7.03 -14.56
CA GLU A 39 1.67 -7.16 -15.88
C GLU A 39 1.38 -5.76 -16.45
N GLY A 40 2.37 -5.19 -17.16
CA GLY A 40 2.25 -3.89 -17.79
C GLY A 40 1.87 -2.77 -16.79
N VAL A 41 0.67 -2.20 -16.96
CA VAL A 41 0.14 -1.14 -16.08
C VAL A 41 -0.90 -1.66 -15.08
N ALA A 42 -1.16 -2.97 -15.07
CA ALA A 42 -2.13 -3.59 -14.19
C ALA A 42 -1.54 -3.87 -12.80
N GLY A 43 -2.44 -4.08 -11.83
CA GLY A 43 -2.09 -4.53 -10.49
C GLY A 43 -1.94 -3.41 -9.46
N HIS A 44 -2.33 -3.74 -8.22
CA HIS A 44 -2.22 -2.87 -7.06
C HIS A 44 -1.87 -3.71 -5.84
N ILE A 45 -1.14 -3.10 -4.92
CA ILE A 45 -0.98 -3.60 -3.55
C ILE A 45 -1.37 -2.43 -2.66
N THR A 46 -2.22 -2.68 -1.67
CA THR A 46 -2.73 -1.65 -0.75
C THR A 46 -2.32 -1.96 0.68
N ALA A 47 -2.08 -0.92 1.48
CA ALA A 47 -1.91 -1.03 2.92
C ALA A 47 -2.72 0.05 3.62
N ARG A 48 -3.54 -0.32 4.61
CA ARG A 48 -4.32 0.63 5.42
C ARG A 48 -3.38 1.59 6.16
N ASP A 49 -3.73 2.86 6.27
CA ASP A 49 -3.05 3.79 7.16
C ASP A 49 -3.29 3.41 8.63
N PRO A 50 -2.31 3.58 9.55
CA PRO A 50 -2.51 3.23 10.95
C PRO A 50 -3.38 4.22 11.74
N GLU A 51 -3.63 5.43 11.22
CA GLU A 51 -4.45 6.46 11.88
C GLU A 51 -5.77 6.69 11.15
N LEU A 52 -5.69 6.87 9.83
CA LEU A 52 -6.84 7.07 8.96
C LEU A 52 -7.33 5.70 8.47
N LEU A 53 -8.12 5.02 9.29
CA LEU A 53 -8.45 3.60 9.07
C LEU A 53 -9.29 3.33 7.81
N ASP A 54 -9.88 4.35 7.21
CA ASP A 54 -10.59 4.34 5.92
C ASP A 54 -9.70 4.78 4.74
N HIS A 55 -8.39 4.98 4.97
CA HIS A 55 -7.43 5.39 3.95
C HIS A 55 -6.36 4.32 3.70
N PHE A 56 -5.87 4.29 2.46
CA PHE A 56 -5.00 3.22 1.96
C PHE A 56 -3.84 3.80 1.14
N TRP A 57 -2.63 3.38 1.50
CA TRP A 57 -1.42 3.58 0.72
C TRP A 57 -1.42 2.64 -0.47
N VAL A 58 -1.14 3.17 -1.66
CA VAL A 58 -1.15 2.41 -2.93
C VAL A 58 -0.13 2.97 -3.93
N ASN A 59 0.22 2.18 -4.95
CA ASN A 59 1.01 2.65 -6.07
C ASN A 59 0.25 3.66 -6.95
N PRO A 60 0.96 4.66 -7.52
CA PRO A 60 0.37 5.53 -8.54
C PRO A 60 0.13 4.74 -9.84
N PHE A 61 -0.89 5.16 -10.59
CA PHE A 61 -1.22 4.55 -11.87
C PHE A 61 -0.07 4.66 -12.88
N ALA A 62 0.10 3.60 -13.68
CA ALA A 62 1.07 3.50 -14.76
C ALA A 62 2.55 3.62 -14.34
N MET A 63 2.87 3.42 -13.06
CA MET A 63 4.25 3.29 -12.60
C MET A 63 4.67 1.81 -12.54
N HIS A 64 5.79 1.47 -13.19
CA HIS A 64 6.35 0.13 -13.15
C HIS A 64 6.72 -0.27 -11.71
N PHE A 65 6.31 -1.48 -11.28
CA PHE A 65 6.46 -1.94 -9.90
C PHE A 65 7.90 -1.91 -9.40
N GLY A 66 8.86 -2.28 -10.25
CA GLY A 66 10.29 -2.25 -9.92
C GLY A 66 10.85 -0.85 -9.61
N HIS A 67 10.15 0.23 -9.96
CA HIS A 67 10.61 1.60 -9.74
C HIS A 67 9.97 2.28 -8.53
N ILE A 68 8.93 1.69 -7.93
CA ILE A 68 8.20 2.29 -6.82
C ILE A 68 9.14 2.54 -5.64
N LYS A 69 9.10 3.77 -5.11
CA LYS A 69 9.73 4.18 -3.84
C LYS A 69 8.63 4.56 -2.85
N VAL A 70 9.02 4.67 -1.58
CA VAL A 70 8.16 5.20 -0.51
C VAL A 70 7.59 6.58 -0.84
N SER A 71 8.40 7.42 -1.49
CA SER A 71 8.01 8.78 -1.91
C SER A 71 7.03 8.82 -3.07
N ASP A 72 6.86 7.72 -3.81
CA ASP A 72 5.93 7.64 -4.94
C ASP A 72 4.53 7.20 -4.53
N LEU A 73 4.38 6.60 -3.34
CA LEU A 73 3.11 6.10 -2.83
C LEU A 73 2.14 7.26 -2.60
N ILE A 74 0.88 7.03 -2.95
CA ILE A 74 -0.23 7.96 -2.74
C ILE A 74 -1.16 7.43 -1.65
N LEU A 75 -1.83 8.33 -0.94
CA LEU A 75 -2.87 7.99 0.03
C LEU A 75 -4.24 8.23 -0.61
N VAL A 76 -5.11 7.23 -0.52
CA VAL A 76 -6.43 7.24 -1.14
C VAL A 76 -7.48 6.92 -0.08
N ASN A 77 -8.61 7.63 -0.08
CA ASN A 77 -9.73 7.32 0.81
C ASN A 77 -10.53 6.10 0.33
N ASP A 78 -11.55 5.69 1.08
CA ASP A 78 -12.43 4.57 0.78
C ASP A 78 -13.20 4.70 -0.56
N LYS A 79 -13.38 5.93 -1.06
CA LYS A 79 -14.05 6.24 -2.32
C LYS A 79 -13.13 6.25 -3.53
N GLY A 80 -11.81 6.14 -3.33
CA GLY A 80 -10.84 6.19 -4.42
C GLY A 80 -10.32 7.60 -4.73
N ASP A 81 -10.59 8.60 -3.88
CA ASP A 81 -10.04 9.94 -4.02
C ASP A 81 -8.63 10.02 -3.43
N VAL A 82 -7.70 10.60 -4.19
CA VAL A 82 -6.32 10.82 -3.72
C VAL A 82 -6.31 12.01 -2.74
N VAL A 83 -5.92 11.76 -1.50
CA VAL A 83 -5.83 12.79 -0.43
C VAL A 83 -4.38 13.19 -0.13
N GLU A 84 -3.41 12.33 -0.45
CA GLU A 84 -1.98 12.66 -0.40
C GLU A 84 -1.28 12.16 -1.66
N GLY A 85 -0.41 13.00 -2.23
CA GLY A 85 0.31 12.74 -3.47
C GLY A 85 -0.26 13.50 -4.65
N ASN A 86 0.45 13.45 -5.79
CA ASN A 86 0.14 14.25 -6.99
C ASN A 86 -0.07 13.39 -8.24
N ARG A 87 -0.30 12.09 -8.07
CA ARG A 87 -0.52 11.14 -9.16
C ARG A 87 -1.85 10.43 -8.99
N PRO A 88 -2.52 10.07 -10.09
CA PRO A 88 -3.79 9.38 -10.02
C PRO A 88 -3.62 7.94 -9.54
N VAL A 89 -4.68 7.39 -8.93
CA VAL A 89 -4.89 5.95 -8.72
C VAL A 89 -5.68 5.38 -9.90
N ASN A 90 -5.54 4.09 -10.19
CA ASN A 90 -6.50 3.40 -11.07
C ASN A 90 -7.77 3.07 -10.26
N THR A 91 -8.72 4.01 -10.26
CA THR A 91 -9.94 3.91 -9.43
C THR A 91 -10.72 2.63 -9.72
N ALA A 92 -10.84 2.22 -10.99
CA ALA A 92 -11.61 1.02 -11.36
C ALA A 92 -11.08 -0.26 -10.69
N ALA A 93 -9.76 -0.40 -10.61
CA ALA A 93 -9.13 -1.54 -9.95
C ALA A 93 -9.08 -1.40 -8.43
N PHE A 94 -9.01 -0.17 -7.91
CA PHE A 94 -9.02 0.11 -6.47
C PHE A 94 -10.34 -0.28 -5.81
N VAL A 95 -11.48 -0.25 -6.53
CA VAL A 95 -12.79 -0.65 -5.99
C VAL A 95 -12.73 -2.01 -5.30
N ILE A 96 -12.04 -3.00 -5.88
CA ILE A 96 -11.90 -4.34 -5.29
C ILE A 96 -11.24 -4.25 -3.90
N HIS A 97 -10.14 -3.52 -3.79
CA HIS A 97 -9.39 -3.38 -2.54
C HIS A 97 -10.21 -2.63 -1.48
N SER A 98 -10.90 -1.55 -1.86
CA SER A 98 -11.75 -0.78 -0.94
C SER A 98 -12.82 -1.64 -0.28
N GLN A 99 -13.48 -2.52 -1.05
CA GLN A 99 -14.55 -3.37 -0.53
C GLN A 99 -14.00 -4.47 0.38
N VAL A 100 -12.85 -5.05 0.06
CA VAL A 100 -12.18 -6.02 0.94
C VAL A 100 -11.81 -5.36 2.27
N HIS A 101 -11.19 -4.17 2.23
CA HIS A 101 -10.81 -3.44 3.43
C HIS A 101 -12.01 -2.97 4.26
N ALA A 102 -13.14 -2.64 3.64
CA ALA A 102 -14.38 -2.29 4.35
C ALA A 102 -15.00 -3.52 5.05
N ALA A 103 -15.01 -4.67 4.36
CA ALA A 103 -15.54 -5.92 4.91
C ALA A 103 -14.63 -6.56 5.97
N ARG A 104 -13.33 -6.25 5.96
CA ARG A 104 -12.30 -6.82 6.84
C ARG A 104 -11.49 -5.71 7.50
N PRO A 105 -11.93 -5.23 8.69
CA PRO A 105 -11.23 -4.19 9.44
C PRO A 105 -9.87 -4.64 10.00
N ASP A 106 -9.68 -5.95 10.19
CA ASP A 106 -8.41 -6.56 10.59
C ASP A 106 -7.31 -6.43 9.52
#